data_AF-A0A1B6J184-F1
#
_entry.id   AF-A0A1B6J184-F1
#
_cell.length_a   1.000
_cell.length_b   1.000
_cell.length_c   1.000
_cell.angle_alpha   90.00
_cell.angle_beta   90.00
_cell.angle_gamma   90.00
#
_symmetry.space_group_name_H-M   'P 1'
#
loop_
_entity.id
_entity.type
_entity.pdbx_description
1 polymer ?
#
loop_
_entity_poly.entity_id
_entity_poly.type
_entity_poly.pdbx_seq_one_letter_code
_entity_poly.pdbx_strand_id
1 'polypeptide(L)'
;KALFPSPSMTYFQNVVVGCASDAATAVADKGSQFLQKLLECSALDSDIDQTTYADQLSQWQGYNDTLASQILTAQNINYNQVLAVENEMIKFYNLKKETLETYVITSRGLAFYLNRMYSYLSDYYNTVTETSFDNPGGSACIASATASLQSVVNSVARQSLSCDQDIVNNTKHMMCQITGDFSSLNSLMPSIGNAALLNCTARGYIFAPNTIANCFNLVSWQFDIEYTNRNGDISKNVAVLTDYVQTFFSGSDLPCGGSTLKSAYLSAEVALYNLQRCIYITSGTVYSVTTPQPNTTPQSTNEFK
;
A
#
# COMPACT_ATOMS: atom_id res chain seq x y z
N LYS A 1 6.33 9.38 19.22
CA LYS A 1 7.63 8.79 18.82
C LYS A 1 7.91 7.64 19.76
N ALA A 2 8.09 6.43 19.25
CA ALA A 2 8.67 5.36 20.06
C ALA A 2 10.02 5.86 20.59
N LEU A 3 10.23 5.79 21.90
CA LEU A 3 11.52 6.10 22.50
C LEU A 3 12.51 5.07 21.97
N PHE A 4 13.56 5.55 21.31
CA PHE A 4 14.67 4.72 20.88
C PHE A 4 15.92 5.11 21.67
N PRO A 5 16.46 4.22 22.51
CA PRO A 5 15.96 2.88 22.83
C PRO A 5 14.70 2.90 23.72
N SER A 6 13.91 1.81 23.67
CA SER A 6 12.75 1.63 24.56
C SER A 6 13.20 1.59 26.03
N PRO A 7 12.36 1.96 27.02
CA PRO A 7 12.74 1.94 28.43
C PRO A 7 13.36 0.60 28.90
N SER A 8 12.81 -0.53 28.43
CA SER A 8 13.35 -1.86 28.73
C SER A 8 14.74 -2.08 28.14
N MET A 9 14.98 -1.59 26.93
CA MET A 9 16.30 -1.68 26.29
C MET A 9 17.31 -0.73 26.94
N THR A 10 16.87 0.45 27.37
CA THR A 10 17.69 1.37 28.18
C THR A 10 18.12 0.70 29.48
N TYR A 11 17.21 0.05 30.20
CA TYR A 11 17.54 -0.71 31.40
C TYR A 11 18.54 -1.84 31.11
N PHE A 12 18.30 -2.62 30.05
CA PHE A 12 19.20 -3.69 29.63
C PHE A 12 20.62 -3.17 29.33
N GLN A 13 20.75 -2.07 28.58
CA GLN A 13 22.03 -1.45 28.28
C GLN A 13 22.72 -0.89 29.53
N ASN A 14 21.99 -0.21 30.42
CA ASN A 14 22.61 0.41 31.59
C ASN A 14 23.00 -0.62 32.66
N VAL A 15 22.20 -1.66 32.85
CA VAL A 15 22.37 -2.60 33.97
C VAL A 15 23.03 -3.89 33.52
N VAL A 16 22.47 -4.56 32.51
CA VAL A 16 22.95 -5.90 32.11
C VAL A 16 24.25 -5.80 31.33
N VAL A 17 24.30 -4.91 30.33
CA VAL A 17 25.53 -4.69 29.56
C VAL A 17 26.60 -4.08 30.47
N GLY A 18 26.26 -3.11 31.31
CA GLY A 18 27.17 -2.55 32.32
C GLY A 18 27.80 -3.61 33.22
N CYS A 19 26.99 -4.50 33.82
CA CYS A 19 27.52 -5.59 34.65
C CYS A 19 28.42 -6.56 33.85
N ALA A 20 28.10 -6.84 32.59
CA ALA A 20 28.93 -7.69 31.75
C ALA A 20 30.29 -7.04 31.45
N SER A 21 30.30 -5.73 31.18
CA SER A 21 31.51 -4.92 31.01
C SER A 21 32.38 -4.91 32.27
N ASP A 22 31.77 -4.69 33.43
CA ASP A 22 32.48 -4.71 34.73
C ASP A 22 33.08 -6.10 35.01
N ALA A 23 32.33 -7.17 34.73
CA ALA A 23 32.81 -8.53 34.90
C ALA A 23 33.96 -8.87 33.94
N ALA A 24 33.88 -8.45 32.67
CA ALA A 24 34.94 -8.62 31.69
C ALA A 24 36.24 -7.92 32.14
N THR A 25 36.11 -6.69 32.66
CA THR A 25 37.21 -5.92 33.24
C THR A 25 37.84 -6.65 34.42
N ALA A 26 37.02 -7.15 35.37
CA ALA A 26 37.52 -7.88 36.53
C ALA A 26 38.25 -9.18 36.16
N VAL A 27 37.82 -9.88 35.09
CA VAL A 27 38.51 -11.07 34.59
C VAL A 27 39.83 -10.70 33.91
N ALA A 28 39.87 -9.61 33.15
CA ALA A 28 41.11 -9.09 32.58
C ALA A 28 42.13 -8.77 33.69
N ASP A 29 41.72 -8.03 34.72
CA ASP A 29 42.58 -7.67 35.85
C ASP A 29 43.13 -8.89 36.59
N LYS A 30 42.27 -9.88 36.90
CA LYS A 30 42.69 -11.10 37.58
C LYS A 30 43.60 -11.98 36.71
N GLY A 31 43.36 -12.02 35.39
CA GLY A 31 44.23 -12.70 34.44
C GLY A 31 45.63 -12.09 34.40
N SER A 32 45.74 -10.76 34.34
CA SER A 32 47.01 -10.04 34.42
C SER A 32 47.75 -10.36 35.72
N GLN A 33 47.04 -10.34 36.86
CA GLN A 33 47.62 -10.66 38.16
C GLN A 33 48.13 -12.12 38.23
N PHE A 34 47.39 -13.06 37.63
CA PHE A 34 47.82 -14.45 37.58
C PHE A 34 49.06 -14.64 36.71
N LEU A 35 49.09 -14.04 35.51
CA LEU A 35 50.25 -14.08 34.62
C LEU A 35 51.48 -13.43 35.25
N GLN A 36 51.30 -12.31 35.96
CA GLN A 36 52.37 -11.66 36.72
C GLN A 36 52.96 -12.59 37.80
N LYS A 37 52.11 -13.32 38.54
CA LYS A 37 52.58 -14.31 39.53
C LYS A 37 53.33 -15.47 38.88
N LEU A 38 52.87 -15.97 37.73
CA LEU A 38 53.59 -17.00 36.99
C LEU A 38 54.96 -16.52 36.51
N LEU A 39 55.05 -15.29 36.02
CA LEU A 39 56.30 -14.67 35.63
C LEU A 39 57.27 -14.54 36.81
N GLU A 40 56.78 -14.11 37.98
CA GLU A 40 57.57 -14.05 39.22
C GLU A 40 58.06 -15.44 39.66
N CYS A 41 57.20 -16.46 39.59
CA CYS A 41 57.59 -17.84 39.90
C CYS A 41 58.62 -18.40 38.90
N SER A 42 58.50 -18.08 37.61
CA SER A 42 59.47 -18.52 36.58
C SER A 42 60.87 -17.96 36.82
N ALA A 43 60.99 -16.80 37.46
CA ALA A 43 62.29 -16.24 37.83
C ALA A 43 63.04 -17.07 38.90
N LEU A 44 62.35 -18.01 39.56
CA LEU A 44 62.91 -18.88 40.60
C LEU A 44 63.39 -20.22 40.05
N ASP A 45 63.13 -20.54 38.78
CA ASP A 45 63.48 -21.81 38.15
C ASP A 45 64.01 -21.57 36.72
N SER A 46 65.29 -21.89 36.49
CA SER A 46 65.98 -21.64 35.22
C SER A 46 65.47 -22.49 34.05
N ASP A 47 64.69 -23.55 34.32
CA ASP A 47 64.14 -24.43 33.28
C ASP A 47 62.81 -23.91 32.72
N ILE A 48 62.25 -22.84 33.30
CA ILE A 48 60.98 -22.23 32.88
C ILE A 48 61.24 -21.04 31.94
N ASP A 49 60.57 -21.02 30.79
CA ASP A 49 60.68 -19.93 29.82
C ASP A 49 59.98 -18.64 30.30
N GLN A 50 60.79 -17.78 30.92
CA GLN A 50 60.37 -16.47 31.42
C GLN A 50 59.93 -15.51 30.30
N THR A 51 60.47 -15.68 29.08
CA THR A 51 60.20 -14.78 27.95
C THR A 51 58.79 -15.00 27.43
N THR A 52 58.36 -16.26 27.35
CA THR A 52 56.99 -16.63 26.98
C THR A 52 55.96 -16.02 27.93
N TYR A 53 56.18 -16.05 29.25
CA TYR A 53 55.23 -15.45 30.20
C TYR A 53 55.22 -13.92 30.15
N ALA A 54 56.37 -13.28 29.93
CA ALA A 54 56.44 -11.83 29.74
C ALA A 54 55.70 -11.38 28.47
N ASP A 55 55.84 -12.14 27.38
CA ASP A 55 55.12 -11.88 26.13
C ASP A 55 53.61 -12.07 26.32
N GLN A 56 53.17 -13.16 26.96
CA GLN A 56 51.76 -13.40 27.25
C GLN A 56 51.14 -12.30 28.12
N LEU A 57 51.86 -11.84 29.15
CA LEU A 57 51.41 -10.73 29.99
C LEU A 57 51.29 -9.43 29.18
N SER A 58 52.26 -9.14 28.30
CA SER A 58 52.24 -7.93 27.46
C SER A 58 51.10 -7.92 26.44
N GLN A 59 50.66 -9.10 26.01
CA GLN A 59 49.57 -9.28 25.02
C GLN A 59 48.21 -9.50 25.68
N TRP A 60 48.16 -9.76 26.99
CA TRP A 60 46.92 -10.00 27.70
C TRP A 60 46.11 -8.72 27.84
N GLN A 61 45.01 -8.65 27.10
CA GLN A 61 44.03 -7.56 27.19
C GLN A 61 42.71 -8.03 27.81
N GLY A 62 42.63 -9.29 28.27
CA GLY A 62 41.39 -9.91 28.69
C GLY A 62 40.41 -10.16 27.54
N TYR A 63 39.11 -10.17 27.86
CA TYR A 63 38.06 -10.26 26.86
C TYR A 63 37.81 -8.89 26.21
N ASN A 64 37.68 -8.85 24.89
CA ASN A 64 37.37 -7.63 24.16
C ASN A 64 35.91 -7.23 24.39
N ASP A 65 35.67 -6.36 25.38
CA ASP A 65 34.34 -5.84 25.66
C ASP A 65 33.87 -4.90 24.55
N THR A 66 33.10 -5.48 23.65
CA THR A 66 32.49 -4.79 22.51
C THR A 66 30.97 -4.89 22.56
N LEU A 67 30.40 -5.33 23.69
CA LEU A 67 28.98 -5.66 23.78
C LEU A 67 28.10 -4.41 23.55
N ALA A 68 28.44 -3.30 24.22
CA ALA A 68 27.70 -2.04 24.08
C ALA A 68 27.74 -1.49 22.65
N SER A 69 28.92 -1.47 22.01
CA SER A 69 29.08 -0.96 20.65
C SER A 69 28.38 -1.87 19.63
N GLN A 70 28.48 -3.19 19.78
CA GLN A 70 27.78 -4.15 18.93
C GLN A 70 26.26 -4.00 19.00
N ILE A 71 25.70 -3.80 20.20
CA ILE A 71 24.26 -3.54 20.37
C ILE A 71 23.87 -2.24 19.65
N LEU A 72 24.65 -1.16 19.81
CA LEU A 72 24.37 0.12 19.15
C LEU A 72 24.41 -0.01 17.62
N THR A 73 25.40 -0.71 17.07
CA THR A 73 25.48 -0.96 15.63
C THR A 73 24.26 -1.73 15.14
N ALA A 74 23.90 -2.81 15.82
CA ALA A 74 22.79 -3.65 15.41
C ALA A 74 21.41 -2.98 15.61
N GLN A 75 21.28 -2.07 16.57
CA GLN A 75 20.10 -1.20 16.74
C GLN A 75 19.82 -0.29 15.55
N ASN A 76 20.85 0.11 14.82
CA ASN A 76 20.70 0.93 13.61
C ASN A 76 20.34 0.10 12.38
N ILE A 77 20.49 -1.23 12.44
CA ILE A 77 20.11 -2.13 11.35
C ILE A 77 18.58 -2.19 11.30
N ASN A 78 18.03 -1.98 10.10
CA ASN A 78 16.59 -2.02 9.80
C ASN A 78 15.72 -0.97 10.50
N TYR A 79 16.29 -0.07 11.32
CA TYR A 79 15.56 0.99 12.00
C TYR A 79 14.69 1.82 11.04
N ASN A 80 15.26 2.24 9.91
CA ASN A 80 14.54 3.03 8.91
C ASN A 80 13.41 2.23 8.23
N GLN A 81 13.58 0.93 8.04
CA GLN A 81 12.54 0.07 7.46
C GLN A 81 11.36 -0.08 8.42
N VAL A 82 11.63 -0.35 9.71
CA VAL A 82 10.59 -0.43 10.74
C VAL A 82 9.80 0.87 10.82
N LEU A 83 10.51 1.99 10.89
CA LEU A 83 9.88 3.31 10.93
C LEU A 83 9.03 3.57 9.67
N ALA A 84 9.48 3.13 8.50
CA ALA A 84 8.72 3.25 7.26
C ALA A 84 7.42 2.42 7.30
N VAL A 85 7.48 1.17 7.78
CA VAL A 85 6.29 0.30 7.95
C VAL A 85 5.30 0.93 8.92
N GLU A 86 5.75 1.43 10.07
CA GLU A 86 4.89 2.09 11.05
C GLU A 86 4.19 3.32 10.44
N ASN A 87 4.92 4.15 9.70
CA ASN A 87 4.36 5.33 9.05
C ASN A 87 3.34 4.97 7.97
N GLU A 88 3.62 4.00 7.10
CA GLU A 88 2.67 3.52 6.09
C GLU A 88 1.43 2.90 6.72
N MET A 89 1.59 2.12 7.79
CA MET A 89 0.47 1.55 8.53
C MET A 89 -0.44 2.67 9.05
N ILE A 90 0.12 3.70 9.69
CA ILE A 90 -0.67 4.85 10.18
C ILE A 90 -1.40 5.55 9.03
N LYS A 91 -0.73 5.80 7.90
CA LYS A 91 -1.37 6.41 6.72
C LYS A 91 -2.54 5.57 6.23
N PHE A 92 -2.36 4.26 6.07
CA PHE A 92 -3.42 3.35 5.63
C PHE A 92 -4.58 3.31 6.62
N TYR A 93 -4.32 3.26 7.92
CA TYR A 93 -5.37 3.30 8.95
C TYR A 93 -6.20 4.60 8.88
N ASN A 94 -5.54 5.75 8.68
CA ASN A 94 -6.25 7.02 8.52
C ASN A 94 -7.08 7.03 7.23
N LEU A 95 -6.50 6.61 6.10
CA LEU A 95 -7.22 6.49 4.82
C LEU A 95 -8.46 5.60 4.94
N LYS A 96 -8.30 4.45 5.63
CA LYS A 96 -9.39 3.52 5.89
C LYS A 96 -10.50 4.18 6.73
N LYS A 97 -10.15 4.77 7.86
CA LYS A 97 -11.10 5.31 8.83
C LYS A 97 -11.83 6.56 8.32
N GLU A 98 -11.10 7.49 7.71
CA GLU A 98 -11.66 8.79 7.31
C GLU A 98 -12.47 8.69 6.02
N THR A 99 -12.02 7.84 5.09
CA THR A 99 -12.57 7.84 3.74
C THR A 99 -13.16 6.50 3.34
N LEU A 100 -12.39 5.41 3.42
CA LEU A 100 -12.88 4.15 2.86
C LEU A 100 -14.05 3.58 3.66
N GLU A 101 -14.07 3.63 4.99
CA GLU A 101 -15.22 3.16 5.77
C GLU A 101 -16.49 4.00 5.52
N THR A 102 -16.34 5.29 5.21
CA THR A 102 -17.46 6.20 4.91
C THR A 102 -18.07 5.92 3.53
N TYR A 103 -17.25 5.63 2.52
CA TYR A 103 -17.70 5.48 1.12
C TYR A 103 -17.75 4.03 0.62
N VAL A 104 -17.03 3.11 1.27
CA VAL A 104 -16.85 1.71 0.87
C VAL A 104 -17.61 0.80 1.82
N ILE A 105 -18.93 0.82 1.70
CA ILE A 105 -19.77 -0.22 2.32
C ILE A 105 -20.48 -0.97 1.21
N THR A 106 -21.14 -0.24 0.31
CA THR A 106 -21.91 -0.78 -0.80
C THR A 106 -21.88 0.14 -2.01
N SER A 107 -22.00 -0.45 -3.20
CA SER A 107 -22.31 0.30 -4.41
C SER A 107 -23.52 1.23 -4.19
N ARG A 108 -23.54 2.38 -4.85
CA ARG A 108 -24.63 3.38 -4.80
C ARG A 108 -25.95 2.84 -5.40
N GLY A 109 -25.86 1.75 -6.16
CA GLY A 109 -26.99 1.03 -6.72
C GLY A 109 -27.57 1.65 -7.99
N LEU A 110 -28.35 0.85 -8.73
CA LEU A 110 -28.89 1.25 -10.04
C LEU A 110 -29.77 2.50 -9.96
N ALA A 111 -30.57 2.64 -8.90
CA ALA A 111 -31.51 3.75 -8.74
C ALA A 111 -30.80 5.11 -8.69
N PHE A 112 -29.63 5.19 -8.03
CA PHE A 112 -28.80 6.39 -7.98
C PHE A 112 -28.38 6.80 -9.41
N TYR A 113 -27.84 5.86 -10.18
CA TYR A 113 -27.35 6.14 -11.53
C TYR A 113 -28.49 6.44 -12.53
N LEU A 114 -29.64 5.77 -12.39
CA LEU A 114 -30.83 6.11 -13.17
C LEU A 114 -31.24 7.56 -12.92
N ASN A 115 -31.40 7.96 -11.65
CA ASN A 115 -31.79 9.32 -11.29
C ASN A 115 -30.79 10.36 -11.84
N ARG A 116 -29.48 10.11 -11.68
CA ARG A 116 -28.45 11.02 -12.19
C ARG A 116 -28.49 11.15 -13.71
N MET A 117 -28.67 10.05 -14.44
CA MET A 117 -28.75 10.08 -15.90
C MET A 117 -30.01 10.75 -16.42
N TYR A 118 -31.16 10.58 -15.74
CA TYR A 118 -32.35 11.37 -16.06
C TYR A 118 -32.10 12.86 -15.86
N SER A 119 -31.42 13.25 -14.78
CA SER A 119 -31.06 14.65 -14.54
C SER A 119 -30.14 15.21 -15.61
N TYR A 120 -29.18 14.43 -16.13
CA TYR A 120 -28.29 14.90 -17.20
C TYR A 120 -28.99 15.04 -18.56
N LEU A 121 -30.00 14.22 -18.83
CA LEU A 121 -30.73 14.21 -20.11
C LEU A 121 -32.08 14.93 -20.04
N SER A 122 -32.38 15.66 -18.97
CA SER A 122 -33.69 16.31 -18.75
C SER A 122 -34.09 17.21 -19.91
N ASP A 123 -33.14 17.97 -20.46
CA ASP A 123 -33.42 18.94 -21.54
C ASP A 123 -33.82 18.24 -22.84
N TYR A 124 -33.30 17.04 -23.10
CA TYR A 124 -33.71 16.21 -24.23
C TYR A 124 -35.15 15.70 -24.03
N TYR A 125 -35.52 15.28 -22.82
CA TYR A 125 -36.90 14.88 -22.51
C TYR A 125 -37.88 16.07 -22.60
N ASN A 126 -37.46 17.26 -22.16
CA ASN A 126 -38.24 18.50 -22.31
C ASN A 126 -38.46 18.82 -23.79
N THR A 127 -37.41 18.73 -24.61
CA THR A 127 -37.49 18.95 -26.06
C THR A 127 -38.48 17.99 -26.73
N VAL A 128 -38.46 16.70 -26.39
CA VAL A 128 -39.44 15.71 -26.89
C VAL A 128 -40.86 16.10 -26.48
N THR A 129 -41.04 16.57 -25.24
CA THR A 129 -42.34 16.96 -24.70
C THR A 129 -42.90 18.20 -25.40
N GLU A 130 -42.08 19.24 -25.57
CA GLU A 130 -42.43 20.45 -26.33
C GLU A 130 -42.80 20.11 -27.78
N THR A 131 -41.98 19.29 -28.44
CA THR A 131 -42.25 18.82 -29.80
C THR A 131 -43.57 18.06 -29.91
N SER A 132 -43.97 17.33 -28.86
CA SER A 132 -45.26 16.63 -28.80
C SER A 132 -46.45 17.60 -28.78
N PHE A 133 -46.33 18.74 -28.10
CA PHE A 133 -47.40 19.75 -28.07
C PHE A 133 -47.57 20.40 -29.44
N ASP A 134 -46.47 20.68 -30.13
CA ASP A 134 -46.48 21.27 -31.46
C ASP A 134 -46.96 20.30 -32.55
N ASN A 135 -46.88 18.98 -32.30
CA ASN A 135 -47.16 17.93 -33.29
C ASN A 135 -48.13 16.86 -32.75
N PRO A 136 -49.41 17.19 -32.49
CA PRO A 136 -50.38 16.28 -31.86
C PRO A 136 -50.68 15.00 -32.66
N GLY A 137 -50.39 14.97 -33.97
CA GLY A 137 -50.50 13.77 -34.82
C GLY A 137 -49.28 12.83 -34.78
N GLY A 138 -48.18 13.23 -34.13
CA GLY A 138 -46.88 12.55 -34.17
C GLY A 138 -46.65 11.51 -33.05
N SER A 139 -47.71 10.97 -32.44
CA SER A 139 -47.62 10.17 -31.20
C SER A 139 -46.66 8.97 -31.30
N ALA A 140 -46.59 8.30 -32.46
CA ALA A 140 -45.66 7.20 -32.69
C ALA A 140 -44.18 7.66 -32.73
N CYS A 141 -43.91 8.81 -33.34
CA CYS A 141 -42.57 9.41 -33.39
C CYS A 141 -42.10 9.83 -31.99
N ILE A 142 -43.01 10.46 -31.22
CA ILE A 142 -42.75 10.87 -29.83
C ILE A 142 -42.46 9.65 -28.96
N ALA A 143 -43.31 8.61 -29.02
CA ALA A 143 -43.10 7.37 -28.27
C ALA A 143 -41.75 6.72 -28.60
N SER A 144 -41.36 6.70 -29.88
CA SER A 144 -40.06 6.17 -30.31
C SER A 144 -38.88 6.97 -29.76
N ALA A 145 -38.97 8.31 -29.73
CA ALA A 145 -37.92 9.17 -29.21
C ALA A 145 -37.79 9.02 -27.68
N THR A 146 -38.90 9.00 -26.96
CA THR A 146 -38.93 8.73 -25.51
C THR A 146 -38.34 7.37 -25.19
N ALA A 147 -38.70 6.31 -25.93
CA ALA A 147 -38.14 4.98 -25.74
C ALA A 147 -36.62 4.94 -26.03
N SER A 148 -36.15 5.68 -27.03
CA SER A 148 -34.72 5.80 -27.35
C SER A 148 -33.94 6.49 -26.22
N LEU A 149 -34.44 7.62 -25.70
CA LEU A 149 -33.84 8.30 -24.55
C LEU A 149 -33.83 7.40 -23.30
N GLN A 150 -34.92 6.67 -23.07
CA GLN A 150 -35.02 5.72 -21.96
C GLN A 150 -33.98 4.59 -22.08
N SER A 151 -33.75 4.09 -23.29
CA SER A 151 -32.71 3.09 -23.56
C SER A 151 -31.31 3.63 -23.23
N VAL A 152 -31.02 4.88 -23.62
CA VAL A 152 -29.74 5.55 -23.30
C VAL A 152 -29.55 5.67 -21.79
N VAL A 153 -30.56 6.17 -21.06
CA VAL A 153 -30.54 6.27 -19.60
C VAL A 153 -30.24 4.91 -18.97
N ASN A 154 -30.97 3.87 -19.36
CA ASN A 154 -30.82 2.53 -18.81
C ASN A 154 -29.44 1.92 -19.11
N SER A 155 -28.93 2.09 -20.33
CA SER A 155 -27.63 1.57 -20.74
C SER A 155 -26.50 2.20 -19.93
N VAL A 156 -26.49 3.54 -19.86
CA VAL A 156 -25.42 4.29 -19.18
C VAL A 156 -25.49 4.10 -17.67
N ALA A 157 -26.69 4.02 -17.09
CA ALA A 157 -26.86 3.75 -15.67
C ALA A 157 -26.32 2.36 -15.29
N ARG A 158 -26.54 1.34 -16.13
CA ARG A 158 -26.00 -0.02 -15.91
C ARG A 158 -24.48 -0.06 -16.06
N GLN A 159 -23.92 0.63 -17.05
CA GLN A 159 -22.46 0.75 -17.21
C GLN A 159 -21.83 1.44 -15.99
N SER A 160 -22.43 2.53 -15.53
CA SER A 160 -22.00 3.26 -14.33
C SER A 160 -22.06 2.37 -13.09
N LEU A 161 -23.15 1.61 -12.92
CA LEU A 161 -23.26 0.65 -11.83
C LEU A 161 -22.17 -0.42 -11.88
N SER A 162 -21.85 -0.95 -13.07
CA SER A 162 -20.78 -1.93 -13.23
C SER A 162 -19.44 -1.38 -12.75
N CYS A 163 -19.05 -0.18 -13.21
CA CYS A 163 -17.80 0.44 -12.77
C CYS A 163 -17.78 0.72 -11.27
N ASP A 164 -18.90 1.17 -10.70
CA ASP A 164 -19.03 1.39 -9.25
C ASP A 164 -18.79 0.09 -8.48
N GLN A 165 -19.45 -0.99 -8.89
CA GLN A 165 -19.28 -2.31 -8.29
C GLN A 165 -17.84 -2.81 -8.42
N ASP A 166 -17.21 -2.64 -9.58
CA ASP A 166 -15.82 -3.03 -9.81
C ASP A 166 -14.86 -2.23 -8.92
N ILE A 167 -15.02 -0.91 -8.81
CA ILE A 167 -14.20 -0.05 -7.95
C ILE A 167 -14.39 -0.44 -6.48
N VAL A 168 -15.64 -0.62 -6.02
CA VAL A 168 -15.95 -1.03 -4.65
C VAL A 168 -15.35 -2.41 -4.34
N ASN A 169 -15.48 -3.39 -5.23
CA ASN A 169 -14.93 -4.73 -5.04
C ASN A 169 -13.40 -4.72 -5.05
N ASN A 170 -12.78 -4.02 -5.99
CA ASN A 170 -11.33 -3.87 -6.05
C ASN A 170 -10.79 -3.18 -4.79
N THR A 171 -11.48 -2.13 -4.33
CA THR A 171 -11.15 -1.43 -3.07
C THR A 171 -11.15 -2.40 -1.88
N LYS A 172 -12.22 -3.20 -1.72
CA LYS A 172 -12.31 -4.22 -0.66
C LYS A 172 -11.16 -5.23 -0.75
N HIS A 173 -10.87 -5.71 -1.95
CA HIS A 173 -9.79 -6.67 -2.19
C HIS A 173 -8.42 -6.09 -1.80
N MET A 174 -8.08 -4.89 -2.27
CA MET A 174 -6.83 -4.22 -1.94
C MET A 174 -6.70 -3.94 -0.43
N MET A 175 -7.78 -3.52 0.23
CA MET A 175 -7.77 -3.34 1.69
C MET A 175 -7.45 -4.64 2.43
N CYS A 176 -8.02 -5.77 1.99
CA CYS A 176 -7.71 -7.08 2.55
C CYS A 176 -6.24 -7.49 2.29
N GLN A 177 -5.73 -7.25 1.09
CA GLN A 177 -4.32 -7.52 0.75
C GLN A 177 -3.37 -6.71 1.62
N ILE A 178 -3.55 -5.39 1.70
CA ILE A 178 -2.72 -4.50 2.54
C ILE A 178 -2.75 -4.96 4.00
N THR A 179 -3.93 -5.31 4.52
CA THR A 179 -4.06 -5.81 5.91
C THR A 179 -3.31 -7.13 6.10
N GLY A 180 -3.36 -8.04 5.12
CA GLY A 180 -2.62 -9.30 5.13
C GLY A 180 -1.10 -9.11 5.07
N ASP A 181 -0.63 -8.16 4.26
CA ASP A 181 0.77 -7.81 4.15
C ASP A 181 1.31 -7.18 5.43
N PHE A 182 0.57 -6.22 6.02
CA PHE A 182 0.93 -5.68 7.34
C PHE A 182 0.92 -6.76 8.42
N SER A 183 -0.06 -7.67 8.42
CA SER A 183 -0.09 -8.78 9.37
C SER A 183 1.13 -9.69 9.23
N SER A 184 1.55 -9.97 7.99
CA SER A 184 2.73 -10.79 7.71
C SER A 184 4.01 -10.11 8.19
N LEU A 185 4.21 -8.82 7.87
CA LEU A 185 5.34 -8.04 8.37
C LEU A 185 5.32 -7.95 9.90
N ASN A 186 4.15 -7.77 10.51
CA ASN A 186 4.00 -7.71 11.96
C ASN A 186 4.40 -9.02 12.64
N SER A 187 4.13 -10.17 12.01
CA SER A 187 4.56 -11.48 12.54
C SER A 187 6.08 -11.66 12.55
N LEU A 188 6.81 -10.90 11.73
CA LEU A 188 8.27 -10.90 11.64
C LEU A 188 8.93 -9.81 12.51
N MET A 189 8.16 -8.91 13.12
CA MET A 189 8.70 -7.88 14.03
C MET A 189 9.57 -8.44 15.17
N PRO A 190 9.28 -9.62 15.77
CA PRO A 190 10.17 -10.20 16.79
C PRO A 190 11.56 -10.59 16.28
N SER A 191 11.75 -10.75 14.96
CA SER A 191 13.03 -11.11 14.35
C SER A 191 13.88 -9.88 13.95
N ILE A 192 13.44 -8.68 14.31
CA ILE A 192 14.17 -7.42 14.11
C ILE A 192 14.14 -6.54 15.37
N GLY A 193 14.84 -5.40 15.32
CA GLY A 193 14.88 -4.40 16.39
C GLY A 193 15.37 -4.95 17.74
N ASN A 194 14.93 -4.32 18.84
CA ASN A 194 15.41 -4.69 20.18
C ASN A 194 15.03 -6.13 20.59
N ALA A 195 13.92 -6.68 20.11
CA ALA A 195 13.51 -8.05 20.44
C ALA A 195 14.52 -9.09 19.89
N ALA A 196 14.95 -8.92 18.64
CA ALA A 196 15.98 -9.76 18.04
C ALA A 196 17.33 -9.64 18.74
N LEU A 197 17.71 -8.43 19.15
CA LEU A 197 18.95 -8.20 19.90
C LEU A 197 18.95 -8.97 21.23
N LEU A 198 17.87 -8.86 21.99
CA LEU A 198 17.72 -9.58 23.25
C LEU A 198 17.77 -11.11 23.04
N ASN A 199 17.16 -11.61 21.97
CA ASN A 199 17.23 -13.04 21.60
C ASN A 199 18.67 -13.47 21.26
N CYS A 200 19.40 -12.66 20.49
CA CYS A 200 20.81 -12.92 20.19
C CYS A 200 21.67 -12.93 21.46
N THR A 201 21.46 -11.98 22.37
CA THR A 201 22.16 -11.98 23.66
C THR A 201 21.80 -13.21 24.50
N ALA A 202 20.52 -13.57 24.60
CA ALA A 202 20.06 -14.75 25.35
C ALA A 202 20.64 -16.06 24.83
N ARG A 203 20.97 -16.14 23.53
CA ARG A 203 21.65 -17.27 22.90
C ARG A 203 23.17 -17.31 23.13
N GLY A 204 23.73 -16.34 23.84
CA GLY A 204 25.14 -16.31 24.23
C GLY A 204 26.09 -15.61 23.26
N TYR A 205 25.57 -14.89 22.25
CA TYR A 205 26.39 -14.08 21.34
C TYR A 205 26.85 -12.80 22.06
N ILE A 206 27.77 -12.89 23.02
CA ILE A 206 28.21 -11.73 23.84
C ILE A 206 29.73 -11.59 24.01
N PHE A 207 30.51 -12.64 23.73
CA PHE A 207 31.92 -12.71 24.13
C PHE A 207 32.94 -12.42 23.02
N ALA A 208 32.50 -12.29 21.77
CA ALA A 208 33.41 -11.99 20.66
C ALA A 208 32.90 -10.83 19.79
N PRO A 209 33.82 -10.07 19.14
CA PRO A 209 33.46 -8.99 18.24
C PRO A 209 32.52 -9.46 17.12
N ASN A 210 31.59 -8.59 16.73
CA ASN A 210 30.62 -8.80 15.65
C ASN A 210 29.65 -9.99 15.84
N THR A 211 29.67 -10.70 16.95
CA THR A 211 28.79 -11.86 17.17
C THR A 211 27.31 -11.49 17.25
N ILE A 212 26.97 -10.36 17.89
CA ILE A 212 25.59 -9.86 17.93
C ILE A 212 25.15 -9.41 16.55
N ALA A 213 25.98 -8.64 15.84
CA ALA A 213 25.65 -8.16 14.50
C ALA A 213 25.44 -9.34 13.52
N ASN A 214 26.29 -10.36 13.58
CA ASN A 214 26.14 -11.57 12.76
C ASN A 214 24.87 -12.34 13.10
N CYS A 215 24.56 -12.53 14.38
CA CYS A 215 23.31 -13.15 14.81
C CYS A 215 22.10 -12.34 14.33
N PHE A 216 22.13 -11.01 14.50
CA PHE A 216 21.07 -10.11 14.10
C PHE A 216 20.80 -10.20 12.59
N ASN A 217 21.84 -10.11 11.76
CA ASN A 217 21.71 -10.24 10.31
C ASN A 217 21.09 -11.58 9.90
N LEU A 218 21.41 -12.66 10.61
CA LEU A 218 20.88 -13.99 10.33
C LEU A 218 19.39 -14.09 10.70
N VAL A 219 18.97 -13.49 11.82
CA VAL A 219 17.55 -13.53 12.24
C VAL A 219 16.69 -12.49 11.51
N SER A 220 17.27 -11.38 11.06
CA SER A 220 16.56 -10.34 10.29
C SER A 220 16.34 -10.73 8.84
N TRP A 221 17.10 -11.69 8.31
CA TRP A 221 17.13 -12.03 6.89
C TRP A 221 15.75 -12.30 6.28
N GLN A 222 14.89 -13.02 7.02
CA GLN A 222 13.52 -13.28 6.56
C GLN A 222 12.68 -12.00 6.47
N PHE A 223 12.83 -11.09 7.43
CA PHE A 223 12.18 -9.78 7.37
C PHE A 223 12.69 -8.99 6.18
N ASP A 224 13.99 -8.96 5.93
CA ASP A 224 14.59 -8.20 4.83
C ASP A 224 14.07 -8.67 3.46
N ILE A 225 13.93 -9.99 3.26
CA ILE A 225 13.36 -10.58 2.04
C ILE A 225 11.89 -10.18 1.87
N GLU A 226 11.09 -10.38 2.90
CA GLU A 226 9.64 -10.17 2.83
C GLU A 226 9.29 -8.68 2.74
N TYR A 227 10.07 -7.83 3.40
CA TYR A 227 9.87 -6.39 3.46
C TYR A 227 9.89 -5.76 2.07
N THR A 228 10.89 -6.06 1.23
CA THR A 228 11.00 -5.40 -0.08
C THR A 228 9.77 -5.61 -0.96
N ASN A 229 9.30 -6.86 -1.07
CA ASN A 229 8.15 -7.19 -1.91
C ASN A 229 6.86 -6.60 -1.32
N ARG A 230 6.59 -6.86 -0.04
CA ARG A 230 5.35 -6.44 0.61
C ARG A 230 5.25 -4.93 0.75
N ASN A 231 6.34 -4.25 1.08
CA ASN A 231 6.33 -2.79 1.16
C ASN A 231 6.05 -2.15 -0.21
N GLY A 232 6.55 -2.75 -1.29
CA GLY A 232 6.21 -2.36 -2.66
C GLY A 232 4.72 -2.52 -2.96
N ASP A 233 4.15 -3.68 -2.62
CA ASP A 233 2.72 -3.98 -2.83
C ASP A 233 1.80 -3.10 -1.98
N ILE A 234 2.14 -2.89 -0.70
CA ILE A 234 1.44 -1.96 0.19
C ILE A 234 1.45 -0.56 -0.42
N SER A 235 2.63 -0.03 -0.77
CA SER A 235 2.76 1.33 -1.30
C SER A 235 1.95 1.51 -2.59
N LYS A 236 1.99 0.52 -3.48
CA LYS A 236 1.23 0.51 -4.72
C LYS A 236 -0.29 0.53 -4.45
N ASN A 237 -0.77 -0.37 -3.60
CA ASN A 237 -2.20 -0.49 -3.31
C ASN A 237 -2.72 0.75 -2.55
N VAL A 238 -1.95 1.29 -1.59
CA VAL A 238 -2.29 2.54 -0.90
C VAL A 238 -2.38 3.71 -1.87
N ALA A 239 -1.49 3.80 -2.86
CA ALA A 239 -1.54 4.82 -3.90
C ALA A 239 -2.81 4.72 -4.76
N VAL A 240 -3.18 3.51 -5.21
CA VAL A 240 -4.43 3.29 -5.97
C VAL A 240 -5.66 3.64 -5.14
N LEU A 241 -5.69 3.24 -3.87
CA LEU A 241 -6.79 3.59 -2.97
C LEU A 241 -6.90 5.10 -2.76
N THR A 242 -5.77 5.79 -2.64
CA THR A 242 -5.73 7.26 -2.52
C THR A 242 -6.25 7.93 -3.79
N ASP A 243 -5.91 7.39 -4.97
CA ASP A 243 -6.43 7.88 -6.25
C ASP A 243 -7.96 7.71 -6.33
N TYR A 244 -8.51 6.53 -5.98
CA TYR A 244 -9.96 6.33 -5.91
C TYR A 244 -10.66 7.29 -4.96
N VAL A 245 -10.01 7.63 -3.84
CA VAL A 245 -10.54 8.66 -2.93
C VAL A 245 -10.72 10.00 -3.66
N GLN A 246 -9.70 10.44 -4.39
CA GLN A 246 -9.69 11.75 -5.05
C GLN A 246 -10.54 11.80 -6.32
N THR A 247 -10.61 10.70 -7.06
CA THR A 247 -11.23 10.66 -8.39
C THR A 247 -12.66 10.13 -8.35
N PHE A 248 -13.00 9.29 -7.37
CA PHE A 248 -14.28 8.61 -7.32
C PHE A 248 -15.10 8.93 -6.07
N PHE A 249 -14.51 8.84 -4.88
CA PHE A 249 -15.25 8.99 -3.63
C PHE A 249 -15.50 10.44 -3.21
N SER A 250 -14.61 11.38 -3.56
CA SER A 250 -14.77 12.81 -3.25
C SER A 250 -15.67 13.60 -4.22
N GLY A 251 -16.68 12.95 -4.82
CA GLY A 251 -17.75 13.66 -5.52
C GLY A 251 -17.89 13.43 -7.03
N SER A 252 -17.31 12.36 -7.59
CA SER A 252 -17.65 11.96 -8.97
C SER A 252 -18.97 11.18 -8.97
N ASP A 253 -19.98 11.74 -9.64
CA ASP A 253 -21.30 11.10 -9.78
C ASP A 253 -21.29 9.93 -10.77
N LEU A 254 -20.28 9.85 -11.64
CA LEU A 254 -20.16 8.85 -12.69
C LEU A 254 -18.77 8.17 -12.61
N PRO A 255 -18.67 6.95 -12.05
CA PRO A 255 -17.40 6.24 -11.88
C PRO A 255 -16.64 5.98 -13.19
N CYS A 256 -17.35 5.79 -14.30
CA CYS A 256 -16.74 5.60 -15.63
C CYS A 256 -16.51 6.95 -16.37
N GLY A 257 -16.69 8.10 -15.71
CA GLY A 257 -16.32 9.42 -16.21
C GLY A 257 -17.11 9.96 -17.42
N GLY A 258 -16.47 10.93 -18.08
CA GLY A 258 -17.02 11.77 -19.15
C GLY A 258 -17.15 11.12 -20.53
N SER A 259 -16.49 9.98 -20.81
CA SER A 259 -16.68 9.23 -22.06
C SER A 259 -18.08 8.64 -22.14
N THR A 260 -18.56 8.08 -21.03
CA THR A 260 -19.90 7.50 -20.92
C THR A 260 -20.98 8.59 -21.02
N LEU A 261 -20.77 9.72 -20.34
CA LEU A 261 -21.68 10.86 -20.41
C LEU A 261 -21.69 11.51 -21.81
N LYS A 262 -20.52 11.68 -22.45
CA LYS A 262 -20.41 12.17 -23.83
C LYS A 262 -21.12 11.25 -24.82
N SER A 263 -20.97 9.93 -24.66
CA SER A 263 -21.70 8.95 -25.47
C SER A 263 -23.21 9.02 -25.23
N ALA A 264 -23.64 9.30 -24.00
CA ALA A 264 -25.04 9.49 -23.65
C ALA A 264 -25.63 10.70 -24.38
N TYR A 265 -24.95 11.85 -24.32
CA TYR A 265 -25.36 13.07 -25.02
C TYR A 265 -25.44 12.86 -26.53
N LEU A 266 -24.43 12.24 -27.15
CA LEU A 266 -24.44 11.93 -28.57
C LEU A 266 -25.62 11.02 -28.96
N SER A 267 -25.92 10.01 -28.14
CA SER A 267 -27.04 9.11 -28.38
C SER A 267 -28.39 9.81 -28.22
N ALA A 268 -28.49 10.75 -27.28
CA ALA A 268 -29.66 11.59 -27.08
C ALA A 268 -29.88 12.57 -28.25
N GLU A 269 -28.81 13.14 -28.81
CA GLU A 269 -28.87 13.95 -30.04
C GLU A 269 -29.37 13.14 -31.23
N VAL A 270 -28.90 11.89 -31.39
CA VAL A 270 -29.42 10.98 -32.43
C VAL A 270 -30.91 10.69 -32.24
N ALA A 271 -31.38 10.54 -30.99
CA ALA A 271 -32.80 10.35 -30.70
C ALA A 271 -33.64 11.57 -31.14
N LEU A 272 -33.17 12.79 -30.88
CA LEU A 272 -33.84 14.01 -31.33
C LEU A 272 -33.80 14.18 -32.85
N TYR A 273 -32.67 13.88 -33.49
CA TYR A 273 -32.56 13.91 -34.95
C TYR A 273 -33.58 12.95 -35.59
N ASN A 274 -33.68 11.73 -35.07
CA ASN A 274 -34.65 10.74 -35.54
C ASN A 274 -36.09 11.18 -35.28
N LEU A 275 -36.37 11.86 -34.16
CA LEU A 275 -37.68 12.45 -33.89
C LEU A 275 -38.06 13.48 -34.96
N GLN A 276 -37.18 14.46 -35.20
CA GLN A 276 -37.40 15.51 -36.20
C GLN A 276 -37.66 14.92 -37.59
N ARG A 277 -36.83 13.95 -37.99
CA ARG A 277 -37.00 13.24 -39.27
C ARG A 277 -38.33 12.49 -39.34
N CYS A 278 -38.72 11.81 -38.27
CA CYS A 278 -39.98 11.06 -38.22
C CYS A 278 -41.18 11.99 -38.38
N ILE A 279 -41.22 13.09 -37.62
CA ILE A 279 -42.28 14.10 -37.69
C ILE A 279 -42.37 14.68 -39.11
N TYR A 280 -41.22 15.03 -39.68
CA TYR A 280 -41.12 15.61 -41.02
C TYR A 280 -41.61 14.66 -42.14
N ILE A 281 -41.35 13.35 -42.01
CA ILE A 281 -41.87 12.35 -42.95
C ILE A 281 -43.39 12.23 -42.78
N THR A 282 -43.87 12.19 -41.54
CA THR A 282 -45.31 12.07 -41.26
C THR A 282 -46.13 13.30 -41.65
N SER A 283 -45.50 14.48 -41.78
CA SER A 283 -46.15 15.71 -42.24
C SER A 283 -46.28 15.85 -43.77
N GLY A 284 -45.73 14.91 -44.56
CA GLY A 284 -45.92 14.86 -46.01
C GLY A 284 -44.97 15.72 -46.85
N THR A 285 -43.90 16.24 -46.26
CA THR A 285 -42.87 17.04 -46.95
C THR A 285 -41.76 16.15 -47.56
N VAL A 286 -41.46 16.35 -48.85
CA VAL A 286 -40.52 15.50 -49.63
C VAL A 286 -39.21 16.24 -49.88
N TYR A 287 -38.07 15.81 -49.30
CA TYR A 287 -36.70 16.00 -49.85
C TYR A 287 -35.65 15.09 -49.16
N SER A 288 -34.53 14.83 -49.85
CA SER A 288 -33.43 13.94 -49.44
C SER A 288 -32.63 14.48 -48.25
N VAL A 289 -32.59 13.73 -47.15
CA VAL A 289 -31.81 14.05 -45.95
C VAL A 289 -30.52 13.24 -45.92
N THR A 290 -29.38 13.90 -45.76
CA THR A 290 -28.08 13.25 -45.54
C THR A 290 -28.05 12.66 -44.13
N THR A 291 -27.99 11.34 -44.02
CA THR A 291 -27.82 10.60 -42.76
C THR A 291 -26.46 10.92 -42.12
N PRO A 292 -26.41 11.28 -40.83
CA PRO A 292 -25.15 11.28 -40.07
C PRO A 292 -24.51 9.89 -40.13
N GLN A 293 -23.18 9.82 -40.31
CA GLN A 293 -22.49 8.53 -40.40
C GLN A 293 -22.64 7.72 -39.10
N PRO A 294 -22.92 6.40 -39.19
CA PRO A 294 -22.85 5.52 -38.04
C PRO A 294 -21.41 5.46 -37.51
N ASN A 295 -21.27 5.36 -36.19
CA ASN A 295 -19.99 5.08 -35.54
C ASN A 295 -19.55 3.65 -35.89
N THR A 296 -18.78 3.47 -36.96
CA THR A 296 -18.02 2.24 -37.18
C THR A 296 -16.76 2.32 -36.33
N THR A 297 -16.72 1.54 -35.26
CA THR A 297 -15.45 1.17 -34.62
C THR A 297 -14.58 0.47 -35.66
N PRO A 298 -13.30 0.82 -35.84
CA PRO A 298 -12.44 0.09 -36.75
C PRO A 298 -12.30 -1.35 -36.25
N GLN A 299 -12.87 -2.31 -36.97
CA GLN A 299 -12.45 -3.70 -36.85
C GLN A 299 -11.03 -3.77 -37.40
N SER A 300 -10.07 -4.06 -36.52
CA SER A 300 -8.74 -4.49 -36.93
C SER A 300 -8.88 -5.82 -37.66
N THR A 301 -8.83 -5.79 -38.99
CA THR A 301 -8.50 -6.98 -39.77
C THR A 301 -7.00 -7.23 -39.62
N ASN A 302 -6.67 -8.21 -38.78
CA ASN A 302 -5.39 -8.91 -38.89
C ASN A 302 -5.40 -9.66 -40.23
N GLU A 303 -4.77 -9.08 -41.25
CA GLU A 303 -4.34 -9.87 -42.41
C GLU A 303 -3.12 -10.69 -42.01
N PHE A 304 -3.33 -12.01 -41.96
CA PHE A 304 -2.26 -12.99 -42.08
C PHE A 304 -1.63 -12.87 -43.48
N LYS A 305 -0.34 -12.53 -43.50
CA LYS A 305 0.66 -13.08 -44.43
C LYS A 305 2.02 -13.11 -43.74
#